data_AF-A0A101UQY3-F1
#
_entry.id   AF-A0A101UQY3-F1
#
_cell.length_a   1.000
_cell.length_b   1.000
_cell.length_c   1.000
_cell.angle_alpha   90.00
_cell.angle_beta   90.00
_cell.angle_gamma   90.00
#
_symmetry.space_group_name_H-M   'P 1'
#
loop_
_entity.id
_entity.type
_entity.pdbx_description
1 polymer ?
#
loop_
_entity_poly.entity_id
_entity_poly.type
_entity_poly.pdbx_seq_one_letter_code
_entity_poly.pdbx_strand_id
1 'polypeptide(L)'
;MPDHFPDDVTPTPDDIRDAAETLSQLTEYLRTNPDLRTALALMEPLLDEYAGLPIQLGDTLRAFARALTDNPTIPHGAAPTLVADLRSAAWEQTGHHSLHYTLDELRAILRSELGTAQGRS
;
A
#
# COMPACT_ATOMS: atom_id res chain seq x y z
N MET A 1 -5.46 16.33 -33.56
CA MET A 1 -6.16 16.17 -32.27
C MET A 1 -5.18 16.64 -31.21
N PRO A 2 -5.41 17.75 -30.50
CA PRO A 2 -4.60 18.07 -29.34
C PRO A 2 -5.03 17.14 -28.19
N ASP A 3 -4.06 16.45 -27.60
CA ASP A 3 -4.26 15.68 -26.37
C ASP A 3 -4.67 16.65 -25.25
N HIS A 4 -5.93 16.56 -24.84
CA HIS A 4 -6.41 17.18 -23.61
C HIS A 4 -5.86 16.34 -22.47
N PHE A 5 -4.65 16.65 -22.01
CA PHE A 5 -4.20 16.18 -20.70
C PHE A 5 -5.24 16.70 -19.69
N PRO A 6 -5.85 15.83 -18.87
CA PRO A 6 -6.82 16.27 -17.89
C PRO A 6 -6.16 17.28 -16.95
N ASP A 7 -6.93 18.30 -16.57
CA ASP A 7 -6.54 19.31 -15.61
C ASP A 7 -5.97 18.65 -14.33
N ASP A 8 -4.76 19.05 -13.95
CA ASP A 8 -4.09 18.86 -12.66
C ASP A 8 -4.27 17.49 -11.96
N VAL A 9 -3.31 16.57 -12.14
CA VAL A 9 -3.22 15.26 -11.46
C VAL A 9 -2.76 15.38 -10.00
N THR A 10 -2.88 16.56 -9.38
CA THR A 10 -2.48 16.79 -8.00
C THR A 10 -3.52 16.15 -7.06
N PRO A 11 -3.13 15.15 -6.24
CA PRO A 11 -4.05 14.58 -5.27
C PRO A 11 -4.49 15.63 -4.26
N THR A 12 -5.79 15.69 -4.00
CA THR A 12 -6.37 16.55 -2.98
C THR A 12 -6.31 15.87 -1.61
N PRO A 13 -6.41 16.64 -0.50
CA PRO A 13 -6.55 16.05 0.83
C PRO A 13 -7.77 15.12 0.97
N ASP A 14 -8.83 15.36 0.18
CA ASP A 14 -10.03 14.52 0.18
C ASP A 14 -9.76 13.19 -0.53
N ASP A 15 -9.00 13.17 -1.63
CA ASP A 15 -8.58 11.92 -2.29
C ASP A 15 -7.79 11.01 -1.34
N ILE A 16 -6.89 11.60 -0.54
CA ILE A 16 -6.13 10.86 0.48
C ILE A 16 -7.02 10.37 1.62
N ARG A 17 -8.03 11.17 2.01
CA ARG A 17 -9.00 10.78 3.05
C ARG A 17 -9.86 9.61 2.58
N ASP A 18 -10.36 9.67 1.35
CA ASP A 18 -11.19 8.62 0.76
C ASP A 18 -10.41 7.30 0.62
N ALA A 19 -9.13 7.37 0.25
CA ALA A 19 -8.24 6.20 0.26
C ALA A 19 -8.09 5.61 1.68
N ALA A 20 -7.86 6.44 2.69
CA ALA A 20 -7.77 6.00 4.08
C ALA A 20 -9.09 5.42 4.60
N GLU A 21 -10.22 6.03 4.23
CA GLU A 21 -11.55 5.54 4.57
C GLU A 21 -11.81 4.18 3.93
N THR A 22 -11.44 3.99 2.66
CA THR A 22 -11.55 2.70 1.95
C THR A 22 -10.77 1.60 2.69
N LEU A 23 -9.56 1.88 3.18
CA LEU A 23 -8.79 0.94 3.99
C LEU A 23 -9.46 0.63 5.34
N SER A 24 -10.08 1.64 5.97
CA SER A 24 -10.86 1.45 7.19
C SER A 24 -12.07 0.55 6.93
N GLN A 25 -12.80 0.79 5.85
CA GLN A 25 -13.97 -0.02 5.45
C GLN A 25 -13.57 -1.46 5.15
N LEU A 26 -12.44 -1.68 4.46
CA LEU A 26 -11.89 -3.02 4.27
C LEU A 26 -11.57 -3.70 5.62
N THR A 27 -10.96 -2.96 6.54
CA THR A 27 -10.66 -3.49 7.88
C THR A 27 -11.92 -3.94 8.61
N GLU A 28 -12.99 -3.15 8.56
CA GLU A 28 -14.28 -3.55 9.15
C GLU A 28 -14.90 -4.74 8.42
N TYR A 29 -14.83 -4.78 7.09
CA TYR A 29 -15.30 -5.91 6.30
C TYR A 29 -14.59 -7.21 6.68
N LEU A 30 -13.27 -7.21 6.83
CA LEU A 30 -12.53 -8.40 7.22
C LEU A 30 -12.93 -8.91 8.62
N ARG A 31 -13.35 -8.02 9.53
CA ARG A 31 -13.84 -8.39 10.86
C ARG A 31 -15.20 -9.08 10.82
N THR A 32 -15.98 -8.95 9.74
CA THR A 32 -17.22 -9.71 9.58
C THR A 32 -16.98 -11.16 9.17
N ASN A 33 -15.73 -11.60 9.11
CA ASN A 33 -15.31 -12.95 8.69
C ASN A 33 -15.91 -13.36 7.33
N PRO A 34 -15.63 -12.60 6.26
CA PRO A 34 -16.15 -12.89 4.93
C PRO A 34 -15.53 -14.16 4.34
N ASP A 35 -16.07 -14.61 3.20
CA ASP A 35 -15.48 -15.70 2.42
C ASP A 35 -13.99 -15.41 2.12
N LEU A 36 -13.16 -16.42 2.32
CA LEU A 36 -11.70 -16.29 2.26
C LEU A 36 -11.20 -15.94 0.85
N ARG A 37 -11.87 -16.39 -0.22
CA ARG A 37 -11.49 -16.02 -1.59
C ARG A 37 -11.78 -14.55 -1.84
N THR A 38 -12.90 -14.06 -1.31
CA THR A 38 -13.28 -12.64 -1.39
C THR A 38 -12.33 -11.76 -0.57
N ALA A 39 -11.99 -12.16 0.65
CA ALA A 39 -11.02 -11.47 1.49
C ALA A 39 -9.64 -11.39 0.81
N LEU A 40 -9.19 -12.52 0.26
CA LEU A 40 -7.92 -12.60 -0.45
C LEU A 40 -7.89 -11.63 -1.64
N ALA A 41 -8.89 -11.67 -2.52
CA ALA A 41 -8.96 -10.79 -3.69
C ALA A 41 -8.87 -9.28 -3.34
N LEU A 42 -9.39 -8.88 -2.17
CA LEU A 42 -9.29 -7.49 -1.68
C LEU A 42 -7.90 -7.16 -1.09
N MET A 43 -7.22 -8.14 -0.48
CA MET A 43 -5.90 -7.97 0.11
C MET A 43 -4.76 -8.01 -0.91
N GLU A 44 -4.93 -8.74 -2.01
CA GLU A 44 -3.95 -8.89 -3.08
C GLU A 44 -3.34 -7.56 -3.58
N PRO A 45 -4.14 -6.55 -4.00
CA PRO A 45 -3.57 -5.29 -4.47
C PRO A 45 -2.86 -4.51 -3.37
N LEU A 46 -3.24 -4.68 -2.09
CA LEU A 46 -2.61 -3.97 -0.97
C LEU A 46 -1.22 -4.53 -0.65
N LEU A 47 -0.99 -5.81 -0.94
CA LEU A 47 0.25 -6.53 -0.64
C LEU A 47 0.99 -6.94 -1.92
N ASP A 48 0.76 -6.23 -3.03
CA ASP A 48 1.56 -6.42 -4.23
C ASP A 48 3.04 -6.08 -3.96
N GLU A 49 3.95 -6.90 -4.50
CA GLU A 49 5.39 -6.82 -4.25
C GLU A 49 6.00 -5.48 -4.70
N TYR A 50 5.46 -4.86 -5.75
CA TYR A 50 6.03 -3.67 -6.39
C TYR A 50 5.12 -2.44 -6.33
N ALA A 51 3.82 -2.64 -6.18
CA ALA A 51 2.82 -1.58 -6.21
C ALA A 51 1.91 -1.57 -4.96
N GLY A 52 2.15 -2.47 -4.00
CA GLY A 52 1.36 -2.54 -2.77
C GLY A 52 1.60 -1.35 -1.85
N LEU A 53 0.74 -1.24 -0.83
CA LEU A 53 0.83 -0.19 0.20
C LEU A 53 2.22 -0.07 0.85
N PRO A 54 2.93 -1.17 1.19
CA PRO A 54 4.28 -1.07 1.75
C PRO A 54 5.26 -0.29 0.86
N ILE A 55 5.21 -0.52 -0.46
CA ILE A 55 6.07 0.18 -1.42
C ILE A 55 5.61 1.62 -1.61
N GLN A 56 4.33 1.83 -1.91
CA GLN A 56 3.82 3.17 -2.22
C GLN A 56 3.91 4.14 -1.03
N LEU A 57 3.62 3.67 0.18
CA LEU A 57 3.78 4.50 1.38
C LEU A 57 5.25 4.82 1.64
N GLY A 58 6.14 3.84 1.49
CA GLY A 58 7.58 4.05 1.62
C GLY A 58 8.11 5.09 0.62
N ASP A 59 7.71 5.01 -0.63
CA ASP A 59 8.11 5.97 -1.66
C ASP A 59 7.52 7.36 -1.44
N THR A 60 6.26 7.44 -0.99
CA THR A 60 5.62 8.71 -0.59
C THR A 60 6.39 9.39 0.55
N LEU A 61 6.80 8.63 1.56
CA LEU A 61 7.61 9.14 2.68
C LEU A 61 9.00 9.61 2.24
N ARG A 62 9.67 8.90 1.32
CA ARG A 62 10.95 9.34 0.73
C ARG A 62 10.78 10.64 -0.06
N ALA A 63 9.72 10.72 -0.87
CA ALA A 63 9.40 11.91 -1.64
C ALA A 63 9.12 13.10 -0.71
N PHE A 64 8.39 12.89 0.38
CA PHE A 64 8.13 13.94 1.37
C PHE A 64 9.40 14.39 2.10
N ALA A 65 10.26 13.46 2.51
CA ALA A 65 11.55 13.78 3.11
C ALA A 65 12.44 14.61 2.17
N ARG A 66 12.39 14.33 0.87
CA ARG A 66 13.08 15.11 -0.16
C ARG A 66 12.48 16.50 -0.30
N ALA A 67 11.14 16.60 -0.38
CA ALA A 67 10.45 17.89 -0.46
C ALA A 67 10.79 18.80 0.73
N LEU A 68 10.93 18.26 1.95
CA LEU A 68 11.38 19.02 3.11
C LEU A 68 12.84 19.50 2.99
N THR A 69 13.72 18.66 2.46
CA THR A 69 15.15 18.99 2.27
C THR A 69 15.34 20.09 1.22
N ASP A 70 14.55 20.03 0.15
CA ASP A 70 14.65 20.91 -1.01
C ASP A 70 13.82 22.21 -0.83
N ASN A 71 13.06 22.35 0.27
CA ASN A 71 12.19 23.50 0.50
C ASN A 71 12.99 24.76 0.91
N PRO A 72 12.93 25.85 0.14
CA PRO A 72 13.68 27.08 0.44
C PRO A 72 13.19 27.81 1.69
N THR A 73 11.98 27.53 2.18
CA THR A 73 11.45 28.15 3.41
C THR A 73 11.97 27.49 4.69
N ILE A 74 12.52 26.28 4.58
CA ILE A 74 13.10 25.55 5.70
C ILE A 74 14.60 25.85 5.71
N PRO A 75 15.13 26.52 6.76
CA PRO A 75 16.56 26.78 6.85
C PRO A 75 17.37 25.49 6.78
N HIS A 76 18.50 25.53 6.08
CA HIS A 76 19.37 24.37 5.98
C HIS A 76 19.80 23.87 7.36
N GLY A 77 19.61 22.58 7.63
CA GLY A 77 19.91 21.97 8.94
C GLY A 77 18.84 22.17 10.02
N ALA A 78 17.67 22.75 9.71
CA ALA A 78 16.59 22.91 10.70
C ALA A 78 15.76 21.65 10.95
N ALA A 79 15.70 20.71 9.99
CA ALA A 79 14.87 19.50 10.08
C ALA A 79 15.64 18.15 9.89
N PRO A 80 16.92 18.00 10.29
CA PRO A 80 17.70 16.80 10.00
C PRO A 80 17.11 15.54 10.66
N THR A 81 16.63 15.65 11.89
CA THR A 81 15.97 14.54 12.61
C THR A 81 14.69 14.12 11.91
N LEU A 82 13.82 15.07 11.55
CA LEU A 82 12.56 14.76 10.85
C LEU A 82 12.80 14.06 9.51
N VAL A 83 13.77 14.53 8.73
CA VAL A 83 14.15 13.90 7.46
C VAL A 83 14.71 12.49 7.69
N ALA A 84 15.50 12.27 8.74
CA ALA A 84 16.00 10.95 9.10
C ALA A 84 14.86 10.00 9.51
N ASP A 85 13.93 10.48 10.34
CA ASP A 85 12.77 9.70 10.81
C ASP A 85 11.89 9.25 9.63
N LEU A 86 11.58 10.16 8.70
CA LEU A 86 10.81 9.83 7.49
C LEU A 86 11.51 8.79 6.61
N ARG A 87 12.84 8.87 6.48
CA ARG A 87 13.63 7.89 5.71
C ARG A 87 13.70 6.53 6.40
N SER A 88 13.79 6.50 7.74
CA SER A 88 13.74 5.26 8.52
C SER A 88 12.39 4.58 8.35
N ALA A 89 11.31 5.34 8.58
CA ALA A 89 9.95 4.84 8.40
C ALA A 89 9.72 4.32 6.98
N ALA A 90 10.20 5.03 5.95
CA ALA A 90 10.10 4.57 4.57
C ALA A 90 10.83 3.24 4.34
N TRP A 91 12.03 3.07 4.90
CA TRP A 91 12.77 1.82 4.80
C TRP A 91 12.02 0.67 5.48
N GLU A 92 11.53 0.90 6.69
CA GLU A 92 10.70 -0.06 7.44
C GLU A 92 9.44 -0.45 6.66
N GLN A 93 8.73 0.50 6.06
CA GLN A 93 7.56 0.22 5.24
C GLN A 93 7.92 -0.65 4.04
N THR A 94 8.94 -0.26 3.26
CA THR A 94 9.34 -1.08 2.10
C THR A 94 9.88 -2.45 2.49
N GLY A 95 10.35 -2.64 3.73
CA GLY A 95 10.73 -3.94 4.26
C GLY A 95 9.57 -4.95 4.31
N HIS A 96 8.32 -4.47 4.39
CA HIS A 96 7.12 -5.32 4.43
C HIS A 96 6.62 -5.79 3.05
N HIS A 97 7.31 -5.50 1.94
CA HIS A 97 6.94 -6.02 0.60
C HIS A 97 6.87 -7.56 0.56
N SER A 98 7.63 -8.23 1.43
CA SER A 98 7.64 -9.69 1.56
C SER A 98 6.30 -10.28 2.00
N LEU A 99 5.36 -9.48 2.52
CA LEU A 99 3.99 -9.93 2.82
C LEU A 99 3.25 -10.47 1.59
N HIS A 100 3.68 -10.09 0.38
CA HIS A 100 3.22 -10.70 -0.86
C HIS A 100 3.32 -12.23 -0.83
N TYR A 101 4.44 -12.77 -0.35
CA TYR A 101 4.69 -14.20 -0.30
C TYR A 101 3.72 -14.94 0.63
N THR A 102 3.24 -14.28 1.69
CA THR A 102 2.19 -14.85 2.56
C THR A 102 0.88 -15.05 1.80
N LEU A 103 0.54 -14.17 0.85
CA LEU A 103 -0.64 -14.36 0.02
C LEU A 103 -0.45 -15.50 -1.00
N ASP A 104 0.75 -15.66 -1.54
CA ASP A 104 1.08 -16.80 -2.42
C ASP A 104 0.95 -18.15 -1.70
N GLU A 105 1.43 -18.23 -0.46
CA GLU A 105 1.24 -19.42 0.39
C GLU A 105 -0.25 -19.71 0.64
N LEU A 106 -1.03 -18.67 0.98
CA LEU A 106 -2.47 -18.83 1.18
C LEU A 106 -3.19 -19.29 -0.09
N ARG A 107 -2.84 -18.75 -1.27
CA ARG A 107 -3.36 -19.22 -2.57
C ARG A 107 -3.04 -20.68 -2.81
N ALA A 108 -1.82 -21.12 -2.48
CA ALA A 108 -1.40 -22.50 -2.64
C ALA A 108 -2.23 -23.45 -1.76
N ILE A 109 -2.51 -23.05 -0.51
CA ILE A 109 -3.38 -23.80 0.42
C ILE A 109 -4.79 -23.93 -0.16
N LEU A 110 -5.41 -22.82 -0.55
CA LEU A 110 -6.77 -22.82 -1.11
C LEU A 110 -6.90 -23.68 -2.37
N ARG A 111 -5.87 -23.68 -3.23
CA ARG A 111 -5.84 -24.52 -4.44
C ARG A 111 -5.71 -26.01 -4.08
N SER A 112 -4.93 -26.34 -3.07
CA SER A 112 -4.76 -27.72 -2.58
C SER A 112 -6.06 -28.28 -2.02
N GLU A 113 -6.79 -27.50 -1.23
CA GLU A 113 -8.09 -27.92 -0.66
C GLU A 113 -9.11 -28.25 -1.76
N LEU A 114 -9.21 -27.40 -2.79
CA LEU A 114 -10.06 -27.64 -3.96
C LEU A 114 -9.67 -28.94 -4.69
N GLY A 115 -8.37 -29.20 -4.87
CA GLY A 115 -7.88 -30.45 -5.49
C GLY A 115 -8.22 -31.71 -4.69
N THR A 116 -8.21 -31.62 -3.35
CA THR A 116 -8.59 -32.75 -2.47
C THR A 116 -10.09 -33.01 -2.41
N ALA A 117 -10.92 -31.97 -2.58
CA ALA A 117 -12.38 -32.10 -2.64
C ALA A 117 -12.84 -32.79 -3.93
N GLN A 118 -12.20 -32.48 -5.07
CA GLN A 118 -12.51 -33.11 -6.37
C GLN A 118 -12.11 -34.60 -6.44
N GLY A 119 -11.11 -35.05 -5.68
CA GLY A 119 -10.64 -36.44 -5.66
C GLY A 119 -11.41 -37.39 -4.72
N ARG A 120 -12.47 -36.90 -4.04
CA ARG A 120 -13.29 -37.67 -3.09
C ARG A 120 -14.75 -37.87 -3.55
N SER A 121 -15.08 -37.58 -4.81
CA SER A 121 -16.40 -37.86 -5.41
C SER A 121 -16.37 -39.13 -6.26
#